data_AF-A0A968XPG5-F1
#
_entry.id   AF-A0A968XPG5-F1
#
_cell.length_a   1.000
_cell.length_b   1.000
_cell.length_c   1.000
_cell.angle_alpha   90.00
_cell.angle_beta   90.00
_cell.angle_gamma   90.00
#
_symmetry.space_group_name_H-M   'P 1'
#
loop_
_entity.id
_entity.type
_entity.pdbx_description
1 polymer ?
#
loop_
_entity_poly.entity_id
_entity_poly.type
_entity_poly.pdbx_seq_one_letter_code
_entity_poly.pdbx_strand_id
1 'polypeptide(L)'
;MLLIFFRKEFDDILDGIVYGGVIGLGFATVENVLYYGRGVAAGADMLIFLLIIRGIASPFIHVTFTAMTGIGCGIARESHNMLVKLTMPILGYIFAVFLHMAWNGTATFFGGGFWFAYGILGIPFFIICIIFCIYIMFRQNRILREMLAIDVARGLITDEQLKTVTSVFKSTAWLIGGLTSGKYRARSRFLRSVGKLGLSYWHIQRATAAQGQTGSFQSNPVFRAEVENGAVRFRLTAKNAKKKSSHELTLFCAN
;
A
#
# COMPACT_ATOMS: atom_id res chain seq x y z
N MET A 1 -5.35 -16.96 5.76
CA MET A 1 -4.27 -17.01 6.76
C MET A 1 -3.61 -15.66 7.04
N LEU A 2 -3.21 -14.87 6.03
CA LEU A 2 -2.63 -13.53 6.25
C LEU A 2 -3.55 -12.53 6.98
N LEU A 3 -4.85 -12.50 6.65
CA LEU A 3 -5.85 -11.68 7.37
C LEU A 3 -6.05 -12.08 8.83
N ILE A 4 -5.49 -13.21 9.29
CA ILE A 4 -5.54 -13.65 10.68
C ILE A 4 -4.28 -13.20 11.42
N PHE A 5 -3.12 -13.26 10.76
CA PHE A 5 -1.82 -12.86 11.34
C PHE A 5 -1.51 -11.36 11.25
N PHE A 6 -1.92 -10.68 10.17
CA PHE A 6 -1.63 -9.26 9.91
C PHE A 6 -2.84 -8.33 10.17
N ARG A 7 -3.79 -8.75 11.01
CA ARG A 7 -4.99 -7.96 11.40
C ARG A 7 -4.66 -6.52 11.83
N LYS A 8 -3.47 -6.31 12.42
CA LYS A 8 -3.00 -5.02 12.96
C LYS A 8 -2.35 -4.08 11.94
N GLU A 9 -2.11 -4.59 10.73
CA GLU A 9 -1.49 -3.84 9.63
C GLU A 9 -2.44 -3.68 8.44
N PHE A 10 -3.66 -4.22 8.54
CA PHE A 10 -4.66 -4.22 7.49
C PHE A 10 -5.81 -3.28 7.87
N ASP A 11 -5.71 -2.03 7.41
CA ASP A 11 -6.61 -0.97 7.84
C ASP A 11 -7.49 -0.43 6.71
N ASP A 12 -7.10 -0.59 5.43
CA ASP A 12 -7.83 -0.02 4.30
C ASP A 12 -7.83 -0.88 3.00
N ILE A 13 -8.48 -0.36 1.95
CA ILE A 13 -8.53 -0.99 0.61
C ILE A 13 -7.15 -1.05 -0.07
N LEU A 14 -6.27 -0.06 0.12
CA LEU A 14 -4.94 -0.06 -0.51
C LEU A 14 -4.05 -1.14 0.09
N ASP A 15 -4.08 -1.32 1.41
CA ASP A 15 -3.45 -2.46 2.10
C ASP A 15 -3.98 -3.77 1.50
N GLY A 16 -5.30 -3.87 1.32
CA GLY A 16 -5.98 -4.89 0.51
C GLY A 16 -5.24 -5.25 -0.77
N ILE A 17 -5.09 -4.26 -1.64
CA ILE A 17 -4.47 -4.40 -2.95
C ILE A 17 -2.99 -4.81 -2.83
N VAL A 18 -2.23 -4.18 -1.92
CA VAL A 18 -0.80 -4.46 -1.74
C VAL A 18 -0.57 -5.88 -1.23
N TYR A 19 -1.28 -6.30 -0.17
CA TYR A 19 -1.18 -7.66 0.35
C TYR A 19 -1.65 -8.69 -0.68
N GLY A 20 -2.77 -8.44 -1.35
CA GLY A 20 -3.26 -9.30 -2.43
C GLY A 20 -2.25 -9.44 -3.57
N GLY A 21 -1.62 -8.33 -3.97
CA GLY A 21 -0.59 -8.32 -5.00
C GLY A 21 0.68 -9.08 -4.60
N VAL A 22 1.18 -8.89 -3.38
CA VAL A 22 2.35 -9.62 -2.87
C VAL A 22 2.09 -11.12 -2.81
N ILE A 23 0.89 -11.52 -2.38
CA ILE A 23 0.46 -12.93 -2.40
C ILE A 23 0.45 -13.46 -3.84
N GLY A 24 -0.17 -12.73 -4.77
CA GLY A 24 -0.25 -13.10 -6.17
C GLY A 24 1.13 -13.26 -6.81
N LEU A 25 2.08 -12.37 -6.48
CA LEU A 25 3.46 -12.43 -6.94
C LEU A 25 4.19 -13.66 -6.39
N GLY A 26 3.97 -14.01 -5.12
CA GLY A 26 4.51 -15.22 -4.51
C GLY A 26 4.00 -16.49 -5.19
N PHE A 27 2.69 -16.56 -5.47
CA PHE A 27 2.11 -17.66 -6.24
C PHE A 27 2.68 -17.75 -7.66
N ALA A 28 2.76 -16.62 -8.37
CA ALA A 28 3.34 -16.57 -9.70
C ALA A 28 4.79 -17.06 -9.70
N THR A 29 5.57 -16.74 -8.66
CA THR A 29 6.96 -17.20 -8.55
C THR A 29 7.05 -18.72 -8.43
N VAL A 30 6.23 -19.32 -7.56
CA VAL A 30 6.20 -20.79 -7.40
C VAL A 30 5.72 -21.48 -8.67
N GLU A 31 4.69 -20.94 -9.32
CA GLU A 31 4.20 -21.44 -10.61
C GLU A 31 5.31 -21.38 -11.67
N ASN A 32 6.01 -20.25 -11.79
CA ASN A 32 7.04 -20.03 -12.78
C ASN A 32 8.22 -21.01 -12.65
N VAL A 33 8.61 -21.39 -11.44
CA VAL A 33 9.67 -22.40 -11.22
C VAL A 33 9.32 -23.73 -11.90
N LEU A 34 8.07 -24.18 -11.79
CA LEU A 34 7.61 -25.41 -12.45
C LEU A 34 7.63 -25.30 -13.97
N TYR A 35 7.24 -24.14 -14.52
CA TYR A 35 7.30 -23.89 -15.97
C TYR A 35 8.72 -23.79 -16.49
N TYR A 36 9.64 -23.17 -15.75
CA TYR A 36 11.05 -23.11 -16.14
C TYR A 36 11.69 -24.49 -16.14
N GLY A 37 11.35 -25.37 -15.18
CA GLY A 37 11.79 -26.76 -15.20
C GLY A 37 11.37 -27.50 -16.47
N ARG A 38 10.15 -27.27 -16.96
CA ARG A 38 9.68 -27.80 -18.26
C ARG A 38 10.39 -27.15 -19.45
N GLY A 39 10.67 -25.85 -19.37
CA GLY A 39 11.42 -25.12 -20.39
C GLY A 39 12.84 -25.65 -20.57
N VAL A 40 13.54 -25.95 -19.48
CA VAL A 40 14.88 -26.57 -19.51
C VAL A 40 14.87 -27.91 -20.25
N ALA A 41 13.84 -28.74 -20.03
CA ALA A 41 13.69 -30.01 -20.72
C ALA A 41 13.37 -29.87 -22.22
N ALA A 42 12.82 -28.73 -22.65
CA ALA A 42 12.40 -28.46 -24.03
C ALA A 42 13.43 -27.69 -24.88
N GLY A 43 14.52 -27.20 -24.27
CA GLY A 43 15.60 -26.49 -24.95
C GLY A 43 15.67 -24.98 -24.65
N ALA A 44 16.79 -24.36 -25.04
CA ALA A 44 17.13 -22.98 -24.67
C ALA A 44 16.12 -21.94 -25.18
N ASP A 45 15.62 -22.09 -26.41
CA ASP A 45 14.66 -21.14 -27.00
C ASP A 45 13.33 -21.13 -26.26
N MET A 46 12.83 -22.31 -25.87
CA MET A 46 11.61 -22.44 -25.09
C MET A 46 11.78 -21.90 -23.67
N LEU A 47 12.96 -22.11 -23.06
CA LEU A 47 13.29 -21.54 -21.76
C LEU A 47 13.27 -20.00 -21.81
N ILE A 48 13.92 -19.39 -22.80
CA ILE A 48 13.93 -17.93 -22.98
C ILE A 48 12.52 -17.39 -23.21
N PHE A 49 11.74 -18.06 -24.07
CA PHE A 49 10.33 -17.70 -24.31
C PHE A 49 9.50 -17.72 -23.02
N LEU A 50 9.60 -18.80 -22.23
CA LEU A 50 8.93 -18.91 -20.95
C LEU A 50 9.42 -17.87 -19.95
N LEU A 51 10.72 -17.56 -19.91
CA LEU A 51 11.27 -16.52 -19.03
C LEU A 51 10.65 -15.16 -19.30
N ILE A 52 10.47 -14.78 -20.57
CA ILE A 52 9.86 -13.49 -20.95
C ILE A 52 8.37 -13.47 -20.57
N ILE A 53 7.62 -14.48 -21.00
CA ILE A 53 6.17 -14.51 -20.78
C ILE A 53 5.83 -14.67 -19.29
N ARG A 54 6.49 -15.60 -18.61
CA ARG A 54 6.18 -15.96 -17.24
C ARG A 54 6.89 -15.05 -16.24
N GLY A 55 8.14 -14.69 -16.51
CA GLY A 55 8.94 -13.86 -15.61
C GLY A 55 8.63 -12.37 -15.70
N ILE A 56 8.18 -11.87 -16.86
CA ILE A 56 7.95 -10.43 -17.06
C ILE A 56 6.47 -10.12 -17.26
N ALA A 57 5.79 -10.75 -18.21
CA ALA A 57 4.42 -10.36 -18.56
C ALA A 57 3.36 -10.88 -17.57
N SER A 58 3.39 -12.19 -17.27
CA SER A 58 2.37 -12.83 -16.43
C SER A 58 2.24 -12.25 -15.01
N PRO A 59 3.31 -11.85 -14.28
CA PRO A 59 3.20 -11.43 -12.88
C PRO A 59 2.25 -10.24 -12.69
N PHE A 60 2.19 -9.31 -13.65
CA PHE A 60 1.27 -8.16 -13.60
C PHE A 60 -0.20 -8.59 -13.57
N ILE A 61 -0.53 -9.67 -14.28
CA ILE A 61 -1.87 -10.25 -14.34
C ILE A 61 -2.18 -11.01 -13.05
N HIS A 62 -1.25 -11.84 -12.56
CA HIS A 62 -1.44 -12.58 -11.31
C HIS A 62 -1.61 -11.64 -10.11
N VAL A 63 -0.86 -10.53 -10.08
CA VAL A 63 -0.97 -9.48 -9.06
C VAL A 63 -2.35 -8.83 -9.11
N THR A 64 -2.85 -8.46 -10.28
CA THR A 64 -4.16 -7.77 -10.39
C THR A 64 -5.34 -8.66 -10.10
N PHE A 65 -5.29 -9.94 -10.49
CA PHE A 65 -6.35 -10.89 -10.16
C PHE A 65 -6.42 -11.15 -8.65
N THR A 66 -5.26 -11.42 -8.04
CA THR A 66 -5.21 -11.69 -6.59
C THR A 66 -5.54 -10.44 -5.78
N ALA A 67 -5.20 -9.25 -6.28
CA ALA A 67 -5.61 -7.98 -5.67
C ALA A 67 -7.14 -7.84 -5.57
N MET A 68 -7.95 -8.47 -6.43
CA MET A 68 -9.42 -8.44 -6.31
C MET A 68 -9.91 -9.08 -5.00
N THR A 69 -9.27 -10.16 -4.57
CA THR A 69 -9.54 -10.76 -3.25
C THR A 69 -9.14 -9.79 -2.14
N GLY A 70 -8.00 -9.12 -2.29
CA GLY A 70 -7.52 -8.08 -1.39
C GLY A 70 -8.48 -6.91 -1.25
N ILE A 71 -9.03 -6.41 -2.37
CA ILE A 71 -10.03 -5.34 -2.42
C ILE A 71 -11.30 -5.77 -1.67
N GLY A 72 -11.81 -6.97 -1.93
CA GLY A 72 -12.98 -7.49 -1.21
C GLY A 72 -12.78 -7.52 0.30
N CYS A 73 -11.58 -7.90 0.75
CA CYS A 73 -11.21 -7.88 2.17
C CYS A 73 -11.06 -6.45 2.72
N GLY A 74 -10.51 -5.52 1.94
CA GLY A 74 -10.39 -4.11 2.29
C GLY A 74 -11.75 -3.43 2.46
N ILE A 75 -12.69 -3.68 1.54
CA ILE A 75 -14.06 -3.16 1.62
C ILE A 75 -14.78 -3.74 2.85
N ALA A 76 -14.61 -5.03 3.11
CA ALA A 76 -15.14 -5.66 4.32
C ALA A 76 -14.60 -4.98 5.59
N ARG A 77 -13.32 -4.62 5.61
CA ARG A 77 -12.67 -3.94 6.73
C ARG A 77 -13.23 -2.53 6.99
N GLU A 78 -13.48 -1.76 5.92
CA GLU A 78 -14.02 -0.39 6.00
C GLU A 78 -15.53 -0.31 6.25
N SER A 79 -16.26 -1.43 6.11
CA SER A 79 -17.71 -1.46 6.27
C SER A 79 -18.13 -1.70 7.72
N HIS A 80 -19.27 -1.14 8.12
CA HIS A 80 -19.93 -1.44 9.40
C HIS A 80 -21.07 -2.47 9.24
N ASN A 81 -21.49 -2.75 8.01
CA ASN A 81 -22.55 -3.70 7.72
C ASN A 81 -22.00 -5.14 7.72
N MET A 82 -22.57 -6.00 8.56
CA MET A 82 -22.18 -7.41 8.68
C MET A 82 -22.31 -8.17 7.36
N LEU A 83 -23.34 -7.87 6.56
CA LEU A 83 -23.53 -8.49 5.25
C LEU A 83 -22.34 -8.21 4.34
N VAL A 84 -21.94 -6.93 4.23
CA VAL A 84 -20.79 -6.50 3.41
C VAL A 84 -19.49 -7.12 3.91
N LYS A 85 -19.32 -7.24 5.23
CA LYS A 85 -18.15 -7.90 5.84
C LYS A 85 -17.99 -9.36 5.41
N LEU A 86 -19.11 -10.07 5.26
CA LEU A 86 -19.10 -11.48 4.89
C LEU A 86 -19.06 -11.67 3.38
N THR A 87 -19.82 -10.88 2.62
CA THR A 87 -20.01 -11.09 1.18
C THR A 87 -18.86 -10.55 0.34
N MET A 88 -18.29 -9.40 0.69
CA MET A 88 -17.25 -8.77 -0.15
C MET A 88 -15.96 -9.61 -0.29
N PRO A 89 -15.43 -10.26 0.76
CA PRO A 89 -14.26 -11.13 0.62
C PRO A 89 -14.54 -12.33 -0.29
N ILE A 90 -15.74 -12.90 -0.18
CA ILE A 90 -16.19 -14.05 -0.99
C ILE A 90 -16.34 -13.62 -2.45
N LEU A 91 -17.00 -12.50 -2.71
CA LEU A 91 -17.17 -11.97 -4.06
C LEU A 91 -15.83 -11.60 -4.70
N GLY A 92 -14.92 -10.98 -3.95
CA GLY A 92 -13.57 -10.67 -4.42
C GLY A 92 -12.77 -11.93 -4.79
N TYR A 93 -12.92 -13.00 -4.01
CA TYR A 93 -12.32 -14.30 -4.31
C TYR A 93 -12.92 -14.96 -5.55
N ILE A 94 -14.26 -15.04 -5.65
CA ILE A 94 -14.95 -15.60 -6.81
C ILE A 94 -14.54 -14.86 -8.08
N PHE A 95 -14.48 -13.53 -8.03
CA PHE A 95 -14.07 -12.72 -9.17
C PHE A 95 -12.60 -12.95 -9.56
N ALA A 96 -11.71 -13.09 -8.58
CA ALA A 96 -10.30 -13.43 -8.83
C ALA A 96 -10.16 -14.80 -9.54
N VAL A 97 -10.91 -15.82 -9.06
CA VAL A 97 -10.92 -17.16 -9.68
C VAL A 97 -11.48 -17.09 -11.09
N PHE A 98 -12.59 -16.36 -11.30
CA PHE A 98 -13.17 -16.18 -12.63
C PHE A 98 -12.20 -15.53 -13.61
N LEU A 99 -11.52 -14.45 -13.22
CA LEU A 99 -10.51 -13.79 -14.06
C LEU A 99 -9.34 -14.72 -14.39
N HIS A 100 -8.87 -15.48 -13.41
CA HIS A 100 -7.80 -16.46 -13.61
C HIS A 100 -8.23 -17.59 -14.55
N MET A 101 -9.47 -18.09 -14.41
CA MET A 101 -10.05 -19.08 -15.32
C MET A 101 -10.20 -18.53 -16.73
N ALA A 102 -10.69 -17.30 -16.89
CA ALA A 102 -10.80 -16.65 -18.19
C ALA A 102 -9.42 -16.50 -18.85
N TRP A 103 -8.40 -16.12 -18.07
CA TRP A 103 -7.02 -16.04 -18.53
C TRP A 103 -6.47 -17.39 -19.00
N ASN A 104 -6.65 -18.45 -18.22
CA ASN A 104 -6.24 -19.80 -18.63
C ASN A 104 -7.03 -20.29 -19.85
N GLY A 105 -8.32 -19.97 -19.92
CA GLY A 105 -9.15 -20.22 -21.09
C GLY A 105 -8.59 -19.55 -22.35
N THR A 106 -7.99 -18.35 -22.23
CA THR A 106 -7.37 -17.70 -23.40
C THR A 106 -6.23 -18.54 -23.98
N ALA A 107 -5.42 -19.18 -23.13
CA ALA A 107 -4.34 -20.05 -23.56
C ALA A 107 -4.84 -21.38 -24.16
N THR A 108 -5.94 -21.93 -23.63
CA THR A 108 -6.52 -23.20 -24.09
C THR A 108 -7.29 -23.05 -25.40
N PHE A 109 -8.15 -22.04 -25.53
CA PHE A 109 -9.07 -21.89 -26.65
C PHE A 109 -8.49 -21.10 -27.84
N PHE A 110 -7.52 -20.21 -27.61
CA PHE A 110 -6.94 -19.36 -28.66
C PHE A 110 -5.49 -19.71 -29.00
N GLY A 111 -5.04 -20.92 -28.61
CA GLY A 111 -3.82 -21.62 -29.06
C GLY A 111 -2.70 -20.75 -29.65
N GLY A 112 -1.96 -20.04 -28.79
CA GLY A 112 -0.81 -19.21 -29.19
C GLY A 112 -1.05 -17.70 -29.26
N GLY A 113 -2.30 -17.24 -29.11
CA GLY A 113 -2.66 -15.81 -29.05
C GLY A 113 -2.30 -15.09 -27.74
N PHE A 114 -1.26 -15.51 -27.00
CA PHE A 114 -0.91 -14.93 -25.69
C PHE A 114 -0.78 -13.40 -25.77
N TRP A 115 -0.01 -12.89 -26.73
CA TRP A 115 0.22 -11.46 -26.86
C TRP A 115 -1.04 -10.68 -27.26
N PHE A 116 -1.93 -11.31 -28.05
CA PHE A 116 -3.21 -10.72 -28.42
C PHE A 116 -4.15 -10.62 -27.21
N ALA A 117 -4.32 -11.72 -26.47
CA ALA A 117 -5.11 -11.76 -25.24
C ALA A 117 -4.51 -10.84 -24.16
N TYR A 118 -3.19 -10.81 -24.02
CA TYR A 118 -2.47 -9.92 -23.12
C TYR A 118 -2.71 -8.46 -23.48
N GLY A 119 -2.64 -8.10 -24.77
CA GLY A 119 -2.87 -6.74 -25.24
C GLY A 119 -4.30 -6.24 -25.06
N ILE A 120 -5.31 -7.09 -25.31
CA ILE A 120 -6.73 -6.69 -25.29
C ILE A 120 -7.36 -6.85 -23.91
N LEU A 121 -6.97 -7.86 -23.13
CA LEU A 121 -7.56 -8.14 -21.82
C LEU A 121 -6.60 -7.78 -20.69
N GLY A 122 -5.35 -8.24 -20.77
CA GLY A 122 -4.36 -8.06 -19.71
C GLY A 122 -4.01 -6.60 -19.45
N ILE A 123 -3.53 -5.88 -20.47
CA ILE A 123 -3.10 -4.48 -20.36
C ILE A 123 -4.25 -3.57 -19.93
N PRO A 124 -5.45 -3.59 -20.55
CA PRO A 124 -6.54 -2.72 -20.15
C PRO A 124 -7.01 -2.99 -18.73
N PHE A 125 -7.12 -4.27 -18.32
CA PHE A 125 -7.49 -4.62 -16.96
C PHE A 125 -6.44 -4.14 -15.94
N PHE A 126 -5.15 -4.28 -16.27
CA PHE A 126 -4.06 -3.78 -15.45
C PHE A 126 -4.11 -2.25 -15.30
N ILE A 127 -4.37 -1.52 -16.38
CA ILE A 127 -4.53 -0.05 -16.36
C ILE A 127 -5.74 0.34 -15.51
N ILE A 128 -6.88 -0.34 -15.64
CA ILE A 128 -8.06 -0.11 -14.80
C ILE A 128 -7.71 -0.29 -13.32
N CYS A 129 -6.98 -1.35 -12.98
CA CYS A 129 -6.51 -1.57 -11.61
C CYS A 129 -5.60 -0.42 -11.12
N ILE A 130 -4.66 0.06 -11.95
CA ILE A 130 -3.80 1.21 -11.61
C ILE A 130 -4.65 2.46 -11.36
N ILE A 131 -5.57 2.78 -12.27
CA ILE A 131 -6.45 3.94 -12.13
C ILE A 131 -7.27 3.85 -10.85
N PHE A 132 -7.79 2.65 -10.53
CA PHE A 132 -8.51 2.40 -9.29
C PHE A 132 -7.62 2.63 -8.05
N CYS A 133 -6.39 2.11 -8.04
CA CYS A 133 -5.41 2.36 -6.97
C CYS A 133 -5.16 3.85 -6.78
N ILE A 134 -4.92 4.57 -7.88
CA ILE A 134 -4.69 6.02 -7.87
C ILE A 134 -5.91 6.77 -7.33
N TYR A 135 -7.12 6.37 -7.74
CA TYR A 135 -8.37 6.94 -7.25
C TYR A 135 -8.53 6.77 -5.74
N ILE A 136 -8.34 5.55 -5.22
CA ILE A 136 -8.42 5.28 -3.78
C ILE A 136 -7.35 6.05 -3.02
N MET A 137 -6.13 6.13 -3.55
CA MET A 137 -5.04 6.92 -2.98
C MET A 137 -5.40 8.41 -2.88
N PHE A 138 -5.96 9.01 -3.93
CA PHE A 138 -6.41 10.41 -3.88
C PHE A 138 -7.54 10.61 -2.86
N ARG A 139 -8.49 9.67 -2.79
CA ARG A 139 -9.56 9.70 -1.79
C ARG A 139 -9.00 9.68 -0.38
N GLN A 140 -8.05 8.77 -0.09
CA GLN A 140 -7.41 8.70 1.23
C GLN A 140 -6.61 9.96 1.56
N ASN A 141 -5.89 10.53 0.59
CA ASN A 141 -5.14 11.78 0.79
C ASN A 141 -6.06 12.94 1.16
N ARG A 142 -7.26 13.03 0.58
CA ARG A 142 -8.26 14.04 0.95
C ARG A 142 -8.76 13.82 2.38
N ILE A 143 -9.12 12.59 2.73
CA ILE A 143 -9.56 12.21 4.09
C ILE A 143 -8.48 12.58 5.13
N LEU A 144 -7.21 12.21 4.88
CA LEU A 144 -6.13 12.53 5.81
C LEU A 144 -5.97 14.04 6.01
N ARG A 145 -6.06 14.84 4.95
CA ARG A 145 -5.96 16.31 5.05
C ARG A 145 -7.08 16.91 5.88
N GLU A 146 -8.31 16.43 5.69
CA GLU A 146 -9.47 16.89 6.43
C GLU A 146 -9.38 16.48 7.92
N MET A 147 -9.09 15.21 8.19
CA MET A 147 -9.04 14.68 9.55
C MET A 147 -7.89 15.26 10.39
N LEU A 148 -6.73 15.53 9.77
CA LEU A 148 -5.57 16.08 10.48
C LEU A 148 -5.54 17.61 10.53
N ALA A 149 -6.48 18.32 9.90
CA ALA A 149 -6.50 19.77 9.87
C ALA A 149 -6.43 20.39 11.29
N ILE A 150 -7.13 19.78 12.25
CA ILE A 150 -7.14 20.25 13.64
C ILE A 150 -5.80 20.04 14.35
N ASP A 151 -5.09 18.96 14.05
CA ASP A 151 -3.77 18.67 14.62
C ASP A 151 -2.67 19.53 14.00
N VAL A 152 -2.85 19.98 12.76
CA VAL A 152 -1.99 21.02 12.16
C VAL A 152 -2.26 22.37 12.83
N ALA A 153 -3.54 22.74 13.03
CA ALA A 153 -3.90 24.00 13.69
C ALA A 153 -3.40 24.07 15.14
N ARG A 154 -3.39 22.94 15.86
CA ARG A 154 -2.81 22.80 17.20
C ARG A 154 -1.29 22.77 17.23
N GLY A 155 -0.64 22.77 16.06
CA GLY A 155 0.80 22.70 15.93
C GLY A 155 1.38 21.35 16.39
N LEU A 156 0.61 20.25 16.37
CA LEU A 156 1.14 18.91 16.61
C LEU A 156 1.99 18.45 15.42
N ILE A 157 1.52 18.74 14.21
CA ILE A 157 2.18 18.39 12.94
C ILE A 157 2.32 19.66 12.09
N THR A 158 3.44 19.83 11.41
CA THR A 158 3.62 20.98 10.50
C THR A 158 2.92 20.75 9.15
N ASP A 159 2.54 21.82 8.45
CA ASP A 159 1.96 21.72 7.10
C ASP A 159 2.91 20.98 6.12
N GLU A 160 4.21 21.17 6.27
CA GLU A 160 5.23 20.47 5.48
C GLU A 160 5.24 18.95 5.78
N GLN A 161 5.11 18.56 7.04
CA GLN A 161 5.00 17.15 7.43
C GLN A 161 3.72 16.54 6.87
N LEU A 162 2.59 17.24 6.93
CA LEU A 162 1.33 16.78 6.34
C LEU A 162 1.45 16.62 4.81
N LYS A 163 2.06 17.59 4.12
CA LYS A 163 2.34 17.49 2.66
C LYS A 163 3.26 16.32 2.32
N THR A 164 4.19 15.99 3.20
CA THR A 164 5.07 14.83 3.04
C THR A 164 4.28 13.54 3.18
N VAL A 165 3.51 13.39 4.26
CA VAL A 165 2.69 12.20 4.56
C VAL A 165 1.64 11.92 3.48
N THR A 166 1.02 12.98 2.94
CA THR A 166 -0.06 12.85 1.95
C THR A 166 0.44 12.74 0.50
N SER A 167 1.77 12.68 0.28
CA SER A 167 2.36 12.54 -1.05
C SER A 167 3.27 11.33 -1.09
N VAL A 168 2.93 10.35 -1.94
CA VAL A 168 3.72 9.12 -2.10
C VAL A 168 5.16 9.44 -2.51
N PHE A 169 5.35 10.30 -3.52
CA PHE A 169 6.70 10.65 -3.98
C PHE A 169 7.53 11.33 -2.88
N LYS A 170 6.94 12.28 -2.14
CA LYS A 170 7.66 12.97 -1.05
C LYS A 170 7.92 12.03 0.13
N SER A 171 6.93 11.23 0.53
CA SER A 171 7.08 10.22 1.58
C SER A 171 8.20 9.23 1.24
N THR A 172 8.19 8.68 0.02
CA THR A 172 9.21 7.73 -0.44
C THR A 172 10.59 8.36 -0.51
N ALA A 173 10.72 9.54 -1.13
CA ALA A 173 11.99 10.26 -1.18
C ALA A 173 12.53 10.60 0.22
N TRP A 174 11.65 11.02 1.13
CA TRP A 174 12.02 11.31 2.52
C TRP A 174 12.44 10.05 3.28
N LEU A 175 11.78 8.91 3.07
CA LEU A 175 12.19 7.64 3.65
C LEU A 175 13.57 7.19 3.13
N ILE A 176 13.76 7.20 1.81
CA ILE A 176 15.00 6.76 1.16
C ILE A 176 16.17 7.65 1.56
N GLY A 177 15.99 8.98 1.62
CA GLY A 177 17.02 9.89 2.14
C GLY A 177 17.35 9.65 3.63
N GLY A 178 16.56 8.83 4.33
CA GLY A 178 16.81 8.38 5.69
C GLY A 178 17.66 7.11 5.80
N LEU A 179 17.88 6.37 4.71
CA LEU A 179 18.70 5.15 4.71
C LEU A 179 20.15 5.46 5.08
N THR A 180 20.76 6.39 4.35
CA THR A 180 22.17 6.76 4.51
C THR A 180 22.46 7.44 5.85
N SER A 181 21.44 8.04 6.47
CA SER A 181 21.55 8.75 7.76
C SER A 181 21.12 7.92 8.97
N GLY A 182 20.76 6.63 8.79
CA GLY A 182 20.27 5.75 9.86
C GLY A 182 18.89 6.14 10.43
N LYS A 183 18.21 7.13 9.83
CA LYS A 183 16.92 7.67 10.29
C LYS A 183 15.70 6.99 9.68
N TYR A 184 15.90 6.02 8.77
CA TYR A 184 14.82 5.31 8.07
C TYR A 184 13.72 4.79 9.00
N ARG A 185 14.09 4.05 10.06
CA ARG A 185 13.12 3.49 11.02
C ARG A 185 12.29 4.56 11.73
N ALA A 186 12.91 5.68 12.09
CA ALA A 186 12.22 6.79 12.76
C ALA A 186 11.25 7.51 11.80
N ARG A 187 11.67 7.74 10.55
CA ARG A 187 10.84 8.33 9.50
C ARG A 187 9.65 7.44 9.13
N SER A 188 9.90 6.13 8.96
CA SER A 188 8.85 5.13 8.67
C SER A 188 7.81 5.05 9.78
N ARG A 189 8.23 4.99 11.05
CA ARG A 189 7.29 5.01 12.19
C ARG A 189 6.46 6.29 12.20
N PHE A 190 7.08 7.44 11.99
CA PHE A 190 6.35 8.72 11.98
C PHE A 190 5.29 8.78 10.89
N LEU A 191 5.62 8.44 9.63
CA LEU A 191 4.63 8.41 8.54
C LEU A 191 3.48 7.46 8.88
N ARG A 192 3.79 6.27 9.41
CA ARG A 192 2.79 5.27 9.79
C ARG A 192 1.88 5.76 10.92
N SER A 193 2.43 6.35 11.99
CA SER A 193 1.63 6.85 13.11
C SER A 193 0.74 8.02 12.69
N VAL A 194 1.22 8.93 11.84
CA VAL A 194 0.40 10.04 11.30
C VAL A 194 -0.74 9.51 10.42
N GLY A 195 -0.46 8.56 9.53
CA GLY A 195 -1.49 7.91 8.71
C GLY A 195 -2.54 7.20 9.56
N LYS A 196 -2.10 6.41 10.55
CA LYS A 196 -2.99 5.70 11.49
C LYS A 196 -3.85 6.66 12.31
N LEU A 197 -3.30 7.78 12.75
CA LEU A 197 -4.06 8.80 13.49
C LEU A 197 -5.18 9.38 12.62
N GLY A 198 -4.88 9.73 11.37
CA GLY A 198 -5.89 10.25 10.44
C GLY A 198 -6.99 9.26 10.10
N LEU A 199 -6.61 8.02 9.76
CA LEU A 199 -7.57 6.94 9.50
C LEU A 199 -8.40 6.63 10.76
N SER A 200 -7.80 6.70 11.96
CA SER A 200 -8.50 6.52 13.22
C SER A 200 -9.57 7.59 13.44
N TYR A 201 -9.29 8.87 13.17
CA TYR A 201 -10.31 9.93 13.24
C TYR A 201 -11.45 9.70 12.26
N TRP A 202 -11.13 9.31 11.02
CA TRP A 202 -12.13 9.00 10.01
C TRP A 202 -13.03 7.83 10.42
N HIS A 203 -12.44 6.75 10.95
CA HIS A 203 -13.20 5.61 11.48
C HIS A 203 -14.10 6.00 12.65
N ILE A 204 -13.61 6.83 13.58
CA ILE A 204 -14.41 7.34 14.70
C ILE A 204 -15.58 8.16 14.19
N GLN A 205 -15.34 9.10 13.26
CA GLN A 205 -16.40 9.94 12.69
C GLN A 205 -17.51 9.10 12.04
N ARG A 206 -17.13 8.08 11.24
CA ARG A 206 -18.09 7.17 10.60
C ARG A 206 -18.84 6.28 11.59
N ALA A 207 -18.15 5.76 12.61
CA ALA A 207 -18.78 4.94 13.63
C ALA A 207 -19.81 5.75 14.44
N THR A 208 -19.46 6.98 14.84
CA THR A 208 -20.38 7.90 15.52
C THR A 208 -21.59 8.22 14.64
N ALA A 209 -21.40 8.50 13.35
CA ALA A 209 -22.50 8.75 12.41
C ALA A 209 -23.42 7.54 12.22
N ALA A 210 -22.88 6.33 12.30
CA ALA A 210 -23.63 5.08 12.20
C ALA A 210 -24.13 4.54 13.55
N GLN A 211 -23.98 5.31 14.65
CA GLN A 211 -24.27 4.87 16.03
C GLN A 211 -23.61 3.53 16.41
N GLY A 212 -22.46 3.23 15.81
CA GLY A 212 -21.70 1.98 15.99
C GLY A 212 -20.46 2.16 16.86
N GLN A 213 -19.85 1.03 17.23
CA GLN A 213 -18.58 0.98 17.95
C GLN A 213 -17.41 0.70 16.98
N THR A 214 -16.25 1.34 17.20
CA THR A 214 -15.00 1.06 16.47
C THR A 214 -13.81 0.88 17.43
N GLY A 215 -12.91 -0.07 17.14
CA GLY A 215 -11.66 -0.25 17.89
C GLY A 215 -10.74 0.98 17.84
N SER A 216 -10.97 1.90 16.89
CA SER A 216 -10.25 3.18 16.79
C SER A 216 -10.47 4.08 18.01
N PHE A 217 -11.60 3.98 18.72
CA PHE A 217 -11.83 4.76 19.95
C PHE A 217 -10.77 4.52 21.02
N GLN A 218 -10.36 3.27 21.22
CA GLN A 218 -9.33 2.90 22.21
C GLN A 218 -7.91 3.16 21.71
N SER A 219 -7.70 3.16 20.39
CA SER A 219 -6.36 3.24 19.78
C SER A 219 -5.91 4.69 19.51
N ASN A 220 -6.86 5.62 19.40
CA ASN A 220 -6.60 7.03 19.09
C ASN A 220 -5.59 7.71 20.05
N PRO A 221 -5.73 7.60 21.40
CA PRO A 221 -4.78 8.23 22.32
C PRO A 221 -3.34 7.72 22.14
N VAL A 222 -3.19 6.43 21.82
CA VAL A 222 -1.90 5.80 21.58
C VAL A 222 -1.26 6.36 20.32
N PHE A 223 -2.00 6.43 19.21
CA PHE A 223 -1.49 6.99 17.95
C PHE A 223 -1.11 8.47 18.09
N ARG A 224 -1.91 9.24 18.84
CA ARG A 224 -1.62 10.66 19.10
C ARG A 224 -0.31 10.84 19.88
N ALA A 225 -0.09 10.04 20.92
CA ALA A 225 1.14 10.05 21.69
C ALA A 225 2.37 9.63 20.85
N GLU A 226 2.24 8.65 19.96
CA GLU A 226 3.31 8.26 19.04
C GLU A 226 3.68 9.39 18.07
N VAL A 227 2.67 10.08 17.51
CA VAL A 227 2.86 11.22 16.62
C VAL A 227 3.56 12.36 17.36
N GLU A 228 3.14 12.67 18.59
CA GLU A 228 3.74 13.70 19.42
C GLU A 228 5.22 13.40 19.71
N ASN A 229 5.53 12.19 20.17
CA ASN A 229 6.91 11.74 20.41
C ASN A 229 7.77 11.83 19.15
N GLY A 230 7.22 11.44 18.00
CA GLY A 230 7.89 11.56 16.70
C GLY A 230 8.15 13.02 16.33
N ALA A 231 7.14 13.88 16.42
CA ALA A 231 7.23 15.29 16.08
C ALA A 231 8.24 16.03 16.95
N VAL A 232 8.25 15.77 18.26
CA VAL A 232 9.23 16.33 19.21
C VAL A 232 10.65 15.91 18.82
N ARG A 233 10.87 14.63 18.50
CA ARG A 233 12.18 14.12 18.08
C ARG A 233 12.71 14.83 16.83
N PHE A 234 11.85 15.10 15.85
CA PHE A 234 12.24 15.85 14.65
C PHE A 234 12.54 17.32 14.95
N ARG A 235 11.75 17.99 15.80
CA ARG A 235 12.01 19.38 16.22
C ARG A 235 13.33 19.53 16.97
N LEU A 236 13.63 18.63 17.91
CA LEU A 236 14.90 18.62 18.65
C LEU A 236 16.09 18.41 17.70
N THR A 237 15.97 17.49 16.75
CA THR A 237 17.01 17.25 15.75
C THR A 237 17.28 18.49 14.89
N ALA A 238 16.22 19.18 14.45
CA ALA A 238 16.34 20.42 13.66
C ALA A 238 16.96 21.57 14.48
N LYS A 239 16.54 21.74 15.74
CA LYS A 239 17.10 22.76 16.64
C LYS A 239 18.59 22.52 16.92
N ASN A 240 18.99 21.26 17.13
CA ASN A 240 20.40 20.90 17.34
C ASN A 240 21.25 21.09 16.09
N ALA A 241 20.72 20.78 14.90
CA ALA A 241 21.42 21.04 13.63
C ALA A 241 21.63 22.55 13.40
N LYS A 242 20.59 23.37 13.66
CA LYS A 242 20.68 24.83 13.55
C LYS A 242 21.68 25.41 14.56
N LYS A 243 21.67 24.93 15.81
CA LYS A 243 22.65 25.34 16.84
C LYS A 243 24.07 25.00 16.44
N LYS A 244 24.31 23.80 15.87
CA LYS A 244 25.63 23.39 15.39
C LYS A 244 26.13 24.27 14.24
N SER A 245 25.28 24.52 13.24
CA SER A 245 25.60 25.41 12.11
C SER A 245 25.87 26.85 12.55
N SER A 246 25.09 27.39 13.50
CA SER A 246 25.36 28.72 14.06
C SER A 246 26.71 28.76 14.80
N HIS A 247 27.05 27.73 15.59
CA HIS A 247 28.34 27.64 16.27
C HIS A 247 29.52 27.56 15.29
N GLU A 248 29.39 26.79 14.21
CA GLU A 248 30.41 26.67 13.15
C GLU A 248 30.58 28.00 12.39
N LEU A 249 29.49 28.73 12.12
CA LEU A 249 29.55 30.07 11.51
C LEU A 249 30.22 31.11 12.42
N THR A 250 29.95 31.07 13.73
CA THR A 250 30.61 31.98 14.69
C THR A 250 32.11 31.68 14.82
N LEU A 251 32.51 30.41 14.79
CA LEU A 251 33.92 30.03 14.78
C LEU A 251 34.63 30.42 13.47
N PHE A 252 33.93 30.41 12.33
CA PHE A 252 34.48 30.82 11.05
C PHE A 252 34.65 32.34 10.92
N CYS A 253 33.79 33.15 11.54
CA CYS A 253 33.95 34.61 11.59
C CYS A 253 34.94 35.11 12.65
N ALA A 254 35.45 34.23 13.52
CA ALA A 254 36.37 34.58 14.61
C ALA A 254 37.85 34.29 14.30
N ASN A 255 38.15 33.79 13.09
CA ASN A 255 39.50 33.64 12.53
C ASN A 255 39.67 34.56 11.33
#